data_AF-A0A1F8AFR3-F1
#
_entry.id   AF-A0A1F8AFR3-F1
#
_cell.length_a   1.000
_cell.length_b   1.000
_cell.length_c   1.000
_cell.angle_alpha   90.00
_cell.angle_beta   90.00
_cell.angle_gamma   90.00
#
_symmetry.space_group_name_H-M   'P 1'
#
loop_
_entity.id
_entity.type
_entity.pdbx_description
1 polymer ?
#
loop_
_entity_poly.entity_id
_entity_poly.type
_entity_poly.pdbx_seq_one_letter_code
_entity_poly.pdbx_strand_id
1 'polypeptide(L)'
;MASNIDNLRRKAQECWEEAFNDGPYSNFLQGEYLVNKSGEPWGNILKDKNLLKKKIKIDDLTKDQSTSFIRTWWAAGRCTSFATRIVRQLQEYSSASFDFKFYDLSGHRVARCMKTGILIDSSSEIGVLVLNDGDDWTTIPGDERNRQWKWRAGMSKFDGGQGHDPKKSGNALSVQQSMSQCLIEISEKFEPLCLFRSFVQGRAQFHGMIKWVPSKKQLVLIKQLGGKDNITIQFDKTGSAATEAECRGAVANFITQHGGPKGEKQWKFGQQEHRAMDIHEKIWSAAIQAWGYPHR
;
A
#
# COMPACT_ATOMS: atom_id res chain seq x y z
N MET A 1 -0.99 -8.77 -35.33
CA MET A 1 -1.77 -8.08 -34.27
C MET A 1 -1.75 -8.84 -32.94
N ALA A 2 -2.00 -10.15 -32.90
CA ALA A 2 -1.89 -10.97 -31.67
C ALA A 2 -0.51 -10.87 -30.97
N SER A 3 0.58 -10.94 -31.74
CA SER A 3 1.95 -10.83 -31.21
C SER A 3 2.26 -9.51 -30.49
N ASN A 4 1.54 -8.42 -30.77
CA ASN A 4 1.78 -7.13 -30.13
C ASN A 4 1.08 -7.06 -28.76
N ILE A 5 -0.17 -7.56 -28.65
CA ILE A 5 -0.90 -7.61 -27.37
C ILE A 5 -0.19 -8.51 -26.37
N ASP A 6 0.33 -9.66 -26.80
CA ASP A 6 1.07 -10.57 -25.92
C ASP A 6 2.36 -9.94 -25.40
N ASN A 7 3.06 -9.16 -26.25
CA ASN A 7 4.22 -8.38 -25.84
C ASN A 7 3.87 -7.31 -24.81
N LEU A 8 2.79 -6.54 -25.03
CA LEU A 8 2.32 -5.51 -24.09
C LEU A 8 1.89 -6.14 -22.74
N ARG A 9 1.22 -7.29 -22.78
CA ARG A 9 0.83 -8.03 -21.57
C ARG A 9 2.05 -8.53 -20.81
N ARG A 10 3.02 -9.14 -21.49
CA ARG A 10 4.27 -9.58 -20.88
C ARG A 10 5.01 -8.40 -20.24
N LYS A 11 5.08 -7.26 -20.92
CA LYS A 11 5.72 -6.07 -20.34
C LYS A 11 4.97 -5.55 -19.10
N ALA A 12 3.63 -5.55 -19.14
CA ALA A 12 2.83 -5.19 -17.97
C ALA A 12 3.06 -6.15 -16.79
N GLN A 13 3.18 -7.45 -17.06
CA GLN A 13 3.51 -8.46 -16.06
C GLN A 13 4.89 -8.20 -15.44
N GLU A 14 5.92 -7.97 -16.25
CA GLU A 14 7.26 -7.62 -15.76
C GLU A 14 7.24 -6.40 -14.84
N CYS A 15 6.60 -5.29 -15.26
CA CYS A 15 6.47 -4.08 -14.45
C CYS A 15 5.71 -4.34 -13.14
N TRP A 16 4.67 -5.17 -13.18
CA TRP A 16 3.91 -5.55 -11.99
C TRP A 16 4.77 -6.34 -11.00
N GLU A 17 5.50 -7.34 -11.49
CA GLU A 17 6.36 -8.20 -10.67
C GLU A 17 7.51 -7.43 -10.05
N GLU A 18 8.14 -6.54 -10.83
CA GLU A 18 9.19 -5.64 -10.36
C GLU A 18 8.65 -4.74 -9.24
N ALA A 19 7.54 -4.04 -9.48
CA ALA A 19 6.94 -3.14 -8.48
C ALA A 19 6.52 -3.90 -7.21
N PHE A 20 6.03 -5.14 -7.34
CA PHE A 20 5.56 -5.96 -6.23
C PHE A 20 6.71 -6.47 -5.38
N ASN A 21 7.81 -6.91 -6.01
CA ASN A 21 9.00 -7.40 -5.33
C ASN A 21 9.84 -6.27 -4.72
N ASP A 22 9.90 -5.12 -5.37
CA ASP A 22 10.78 -4.03 -4.96
C ASP A 22 10.28 -3.28 -3.74
N GLY A 23 8.97 -2.99 -3.69
CA GLY A 23 8.38 -2.16 -2.65
C GLY A 23 7.31 -2.90 -1.83
N PRO A 24 7.29 -2.73 -0.49
CA PRO A 24 6.24 -3.29 0.34
C PRO A 24 4.90 -2.59 0.07
N TYR A 25 3.81 -3.19 0.54
CA TYR A 25 2.54 -2.48 0.69
C TYR A 25 2.61 -1.66 1.97
N SER A 26 2.67 -0.33 1.85
CA SER A 26 2.97 0.55 2.99
C SER A 26 2.18 1.85 2.91
N ASN A 27 1.97 2.51 4.05
CA ASN A 27 1.51 3.90 4.09
C ASN A 27 2.44 4.81 4.90
N PHE A 28 3.67 4.38 5.19
CA PHE A 28 4.62 5.18 5.97
C PHE A 28 4.92 6.52 5.30
N LEU A 29 5.24 6.54 4.01
CA LEU A 29 5.56 7.79 3.29
C LEU A 29 4.35 8.72 3.17
N GLN A 30 3.18 8.16 2.88
CA GLN A 30 1.93 8.92 2.85
C GLN A 30 1.62 9.51 4.23
N GLY A 31 1.87 8.75 5.30
CA GLY A 31 1.76 9.21 6.67
C GLY A 31 2.73 10.35 6.99
N GLU A 32 4.01 10.21 6.64
CA GLU A 32 5.01 11.27 6.81
C GLU A 32 4.63 12.55 6.08
N TYR A 33 4.18 12.44 4.83
CA TYR A 33 3.68 13.58 4.07
C TYR A 33 2.54 14.29 4.84
N LEU A 34 1.58 13.56 5.38
CA LEU A 34 0.47 14.13 6.15
C LEU A 34 0.94 14.79 7.45
N VAL A 35 1.87 14.18 8.18
CA VAL A 35 2.47 14.78 9.39
C VAL A 35 3.13 16.11 9.03
N ASN A 36 3.98 16.12 8.00
CA ASN A 36 4.65 17.35 7.54
C ASN A 36 3.65 18.40 7.07
N LYS A 37 2.62 18.00 6.31
CA LYS A 37 1.55 18.89 5.82
C LYS A 37 0.75 19.52 6.96
N SER A 38 0.55 18.79 8.06
CA SER A 38 -0.18 19.29 9.25
C SER A 38 0.60 20.33 10.06
N GLY A 39 1.93 20.40 9.88
CA GLY A 39 2.82 21.23 10.70
C GLY A 39 3.01 20.73 12.14
N GLU A 40 2.46 19.56 12.49
CA GLU A 40 2.56 19.00 13.83
C GLU A 40 3.75 18.04 13.96
N PRO A 41 4.44 18.02 15.11
CA PRO A 41 5.43 16.99 15.38
C PRO A 41 4.78 15.62 15.56
N TRP A 42 5.51 14.56 15.21
CA TRP A 42 5.06 13.17 15.36
C TRP A 42 4.46 12.86 16.74
N GLY A 43 5.08 13.35 17.82
CA GLY A 43 4.59 13.11 19.18
C GLY A 43 3.15 13.59 19.43
N ASN A 44 2.73 14.70 18.80
CA ASN A 44 1.36 15.21 18.92
C ASN A 44 0.39 14.33 18.13
N ILE A 45 0.76 13.92 16.91
CA ILE A 45 -0.02 13.02 16.07
C ILE A 45 -0.24 11.67 16.76
N LEU A 46 0.77 11.17 17.48
CA LEU A 46 0.69 9.94 18.25
C LEU A 46 -0.23 10.07 19.48
N LYS A 47 -0.29 11.24 20.12
CA LYS A 47 -1.17 11.48 21.28
C LYS A 47 -2.64 11.66 20.90
N ASP A 48 -2.92 12.31 19.78
CA ASP A 48 -4.28 12.49 19.28
C ASP A 48 -4.43 11.86 17.88
N LYS A 49 -5.03 10.67 17.85
CA LYS A 49 -5.28 9.90 16.62
C LYS A 49 -6.12 10.64 15.57
N ASN A 50 -6.85 11.68 15.97
CA ASN A 50 -7.70 12.47 15.08
C ASN A 50 -7.03 13.78 14.66
N LEU A 51 -5.79 14.06 15.09
CA LEU A 51 -5.15 15.34 14.89
C LEU A 51 -4.91 15.65 13.40
N LEU A 52 -4.50 14.65 12.61
CA LEU A 52 -4.36 14.80 11.16
C LEU A 52 -5.69 15.20 10.51
N LYS A 53 -6.78 14.49 10.83
CA LYS A 53 -8.14 14.83 10.36
C LYS A 53 -8.56 16.25 10.73
N LYS A 54 -8.20 16.72 11.93
CA LYS A 54 -8.53 18.09 12.40
C LYS A 54 -7.70 19.16 11.69
N LYS A 55 -6.45 18.88 11.36
CA LYS A 55 -5.49 19.86 10.84
C LYS A 55 -5.48 19.96 9.32
N ILE A 56 -5.75 18.87 8.62
CA ILE A 56 -5.65 18.80 7.16
C ILE A 56 -7.04 18.94 6.56
N LYS A 57 -7.25 19.98 5.74
CA LYS A 57 -8.50 20.13 4.99
C LYS A 57 -8.44 19.25 3.74
N ILE A 58 -9.58 18.68 3.36
CA ILE A 58 -9.70 17.86 2.14
C ILE A 58 -9.24 18.65 0.91
N ASP A 59 -9.64 19.92 0.81
CA ASP A 59 -9.24 20.84 -0.27
C ASP A 59 -7.73 21.02 -0.40
N ASP A 60 -6.99 20.98 0.71
CA ASP A 60 -5.53 21.12 0.70
C ASP A 60 -4.83 19.90 0.10
N LEU A 61 -5.51 18.74 0.09
CA LEU A 61 -5.03 17.49 -0.51
C LEU A 61 -5.49 17.32 -1.95
N THR A 62 -6.70 17.76 -2.28
CA THR A 62 -7.24 17.62 -3.64
C THR A 62 -6.62 18.61 -4.61
N LYS A 63 -6.15 19.77 -4.14
CA LYS A 63 -5.52 20.82 -4.95
C LYS A 63 -3.97 20.79 -4.91
N ASP A 64 -3.36 19.91 -4.12
CA ASP A 64 -1.90 19.85 -3.99
C ASP A 64 -1.23 19.35 -5.28
N GLN A 65 -0.16 20.03 -5.69
CA GLN A 65 0.71 19.70 -6.83
C GLN A 65 2.19 19.75 -6.44
N SER A 66 2.49 19.88 -5.16
CA SER A 66 3.86 19.98 -4.66
C SER A 66 4.66 18.72 -4.96
N THR A 67 5.98 18.87 -5.09
CA THR A 67 6.91 17.75 -5.26
C THR A 67 6.79 16.74 -4.12
N SER A 68 6.52 17.18 -2.88
CA SER A 68 6.34 16.30 -1.73
C SER A 68 5.07 15.46 -1.84
N PHE A 69 3.97 16.03 -2.35
CA PHE A 69 2.74 15.30 -2.66
C PHE A 69 2.95 14.28 -3.78
N ILE A 70 3.54 14.71 -4.90
CA ILE A 70 3.81 13.83 -6.06
C ILE A 70 4.74 12.67 -5.68
N ARG A 71 5.70 12.89 -4.78
CA ARG A 71 6.60 11.84 -4.28
C ARG A 71 5.85 10.69 -3.60
N THR A 72 4.68 10.95 -3.01
CA THR A 72 3.85 9.89 -2.41
C THR A 72 3.31 8.88 -3.43
N TRP A 73 3.42 9.18 -4.72
CA TRP A 73 2.98 8.32 -5.81
C TRP A 73 4.05 7.30 -6.20
N TRP A 74 5.33 7.67 -6.08
CA TRP A 74 6.46 6.98 -6.73
C TRP A 74 7.27 6.06 -5.81
N ALA A 75 6.91 5.98 -4.54
CA ALA A 75 7.60 5.16 -3.56
C ALA A 75 6.89 3.84 -3.29
N ALA A 76 7.29 3.13 -2.23
CA ALA A 76 6.43 2.14 -1.62
C ALA A 76 5.15 2.81 -1.10
N GLY A 77 4.02 2.13 -1.26
CA GLY A 77 2.72 2.73 -0.99
C GLY A 77 1.59 1.71 -0.98
N ARG A 78 0.36 2.19 -0.79
CA ARG A 78 -0.87 1.40 -0.94
C ARG A 78 -1.16 1.12 -2.43
N CYS A 79 -2.34 0.57 -2.71
CA CYS A 79 -2.79 0.18 -4.05
C CYS A 79 -2.61 1.30 -5.11
N THR A 80 -2.94 2.55 -4.78
CA THR A 80 -2.81 3.67 -5.73
C THR A 80 -1.36 3.89 -6.16
N SER A 81 -0.43 4.05 -5.21
CA SER A 81 0.98 4.30 -5.52
C SER A 81 1.61 3.11 -6.27
N PHE A 82 1.24 1.89 -5.90
CA PHE A 82 1.63 0.69 -6.64
C PHE A 82 1.18 0.72 -8.10
N ALA A 83 -0.10 0.99 -8.35
CA ALA A 83 -0.65 1.06 -9.71
C ALA A 83 -0.04 2.24 -10.50
N THR A 84 0.15 3.41 -9.89
CA THR A 84 0.77 4.57 -10.54
C THR A 84 2.20 4.29 -11.01
N ARG A 85 3.01 3.59 -10.20
CA ARG A 85 4.37 3.19 -10.61
C ARG A 85 4.37 2.33 -11.88
N ILE A 86 3.50 1.33 -11.93
CA ILE A 86 3.39 0.42 -13.08
C ILE A 86 2.88 1.17 -14.32
N VAL A 87 1.80 1.94 -14.16
CA VAL A 87 1.21 2.73 -15.24
C VAL A 87 2.25 3.65 -15.88
N ARG A 88 3.06 4.33 -15.06
CA ARG A 88 4.12 5.20 -15.56
C ARG A 88 5.18 4.43 -16.35
N GLN A 89 5.71 3.33 -15.83
CA GLN A 89 6.69 2.51 -16.55
C GLN A 89 6.14 2.02 -17.90
N LEU A 90 4.86 1.66 -17.96
CA LEU A 90 4.20 1.25 -19.20
C LEU A 90 3.99 2.40 -20.18
N GLN A 91 3.63 3.59 -19.68
CA GLN A 91 3.53 4.80 -20.51
C GLN A 91 4.89 5.25 -21.04
N GLU A 92 5.97 5.09 -20.27
CA GLU A 92 7.34 5.33 -20.72
C GLU A 92 7.77 4.30 -21.78
N TYR A 93 7.35 3.04 -21.63
CA TYR A 93 7.59 2.00 -22.63
C TYR A 93 6.83 2.26 -23.94
N SER A 94 5.54 2.62 -23.89
CA SER A 94 4.75 2.95 -25.06
C SER A 94 3.48 3.75 -24.74
N SER A 95 3.59 5.07 -24.70
CA SER A 95 2.45 5.97 -24.46
C SER A 95 1.32 5.82 -25.49
N ALA A 96 1.65 5.45 -26.73
CA ALA A 96 0.67 5.20 -27.77
C ALA A 96 -0.16 3.93 -27.53
N SER A 97 0.40 2.92 -26.87
CA SER A 97 -0.25 1.62 -26.67
C SER A 97 -1.11 1.55 -25.41
N PHE A 98 -0.87 2.41 -24.42
CA PHE A 98 -1.54 2.38 -23.13
C PHE A 98 -2.37 3.64 -22.87
N ASP A 99 -3.60 3.47 -22.38
CA ASP A 99 -4.46 4.56 -21.86
C ASP A 99 -5.07 4.10 -20.53
N PHE A 100 -4.38 4.38 -19.43
CA PHE A 100 -4.79 3.94 -18.11
C PHE A 100 -5.76 4.93 -17.45
N LYS A 101 -6.82 4.39 -16.86
CA LYS A 101 -7.76 5.09 -15.97
C LYS A 101 -7.78 4.39 -14.61
N PHE A 102 -8.01 5.16 -13.54
CA PHE A 102 -8.09 4.63 -12.18
C PHE A 102 -9.54 4.51 -11.76
N TYR A 103 -9.85 3.47 -10.98
CA TYR A 103 -11.19 3.20 -10.47
C TYR A 103 -11.11 2.90 -8.97
N ASP A 104 -12.02 3.48 -8.21
CA ASP A 104 -12.12 3.28 -6.76
C ASP A 104 -13.26 2.34 -6.42
N LEU A 105 -12.92 1.17 -5.90
CA LEU A 105 -13.81 0.11 -5.47
C LEU A 105 -13.88 0.11 -3.93
N SER A 106 -14.40 1.22 -3.39
CA SER A 106 -14.57 1.45 -1.95
C SER A 106 -13.27 1.29 -1.16
N GLY A 107 -12.27 2.10 -1.50
CA GLY A 107 -10.95 2.14 -0.85
C GLY A 107 -9.91 1.21 -1.47
N HIS A 108 -10.33 0.35 -2.40
CA HIS A 108 -9.41 -0.44 -3.23
C HIS A 108 -9.33 0.17 -4.62
N ARG A 109 -8.16 0.75 -4.97
CA ARG A 109 -7.97 1.46 -6.23
C ARG A 109 -7.15 0.62 -7.20
N VAL A 110 -7.68 0.47 -8.41
CA VAL A 110 -7.06 -0.29 -9.49
C VAL A 110 -6.89 0.59 -10.72
N ALA A 111 -5.92 0.27 -11.57
CA ALA A 111 -5.75 0.92 -12.86
C ALA A 111 -6.13 -0.04 -13.99
N ARG A 112 -6.90 0.44 -14.96
CA ARG A 112 -7.28 -0.32 -16.15
C ARG A 112 -6.82 0.42 -17.39
N CYS A 113 -6.18 -0.28 -18.31
CA CYS A 113 -5.89 0.22 -19.65
C CYS A 113 -7.13 0.07 -20.54
N MET A 114 -7.62 1.18 -21.09
CA MET A 114 -8.78 1.21 -21.97
C MET A 114 -8.51 0.60 -23.35
N LYS A 115 -7.26 0.62 -23.81
CA LYS A 115 -6.86 0.07 -25.12
C LYS A 115 -6.62 -1.44 -25.09
N THR A 116 -6.08 -1.96 -24.00
CA THR A 116 -5.62 -3.37 -23.92
C THR A 116 -6.41 -4.23 -22.96
N GLY A 117 -7.30 -3.65 -22.14
CA GLY A 117 -8.04 -4.38 -21.10
C GLY A 117 -7.19 -4.79 -19.90
N ILE A 118 -5.90 -4.46 -19.88
CA ILE A 118 -4.97 -4.77 -18.78
C ILE A 118 -5.45 -4.12 -17.49
N LEU A 119 -5.59 -4.91 -16.44
CA LEU A 119 -5.92 -4.49 -15.08
C LEU A 119 -4.69 -4.65 -14.18
N ILE A 120 -4.34 -3.56 -13.50
CA ILE A 120 -3.31 -3.50 -12.46
C ILE A 120 -4.01 -3.45 -11.10
N ASP A 121 -3.84 -4.53 -10.35
CA ASP A 121 -4.35 -4.69 -8.99
C ASP A 121 -3.23 -5.15 -8.06
N SER A 122 -3.01 -4.45 -6.94
CA SER A 122 -2.02 -4.82 -5.93
C SER A 122 -2.41 -6.04 -5.08
N SER A 123 -3.68 -6.46 -5.14
CA SER A 123 -4.21 -7.63 -4.43
C SER A 123 -4.27 -8.89 -5.29
N SER A 124 -3.89 -8.78 -6.57
CA SER A 124 -3.87 -9.90 -7.51
C SER A 124 -2.84 -10.95 -7.09
N GLU A 125 -3.26 -12.21 -7.10
CA GLU A 125 -2.37 -13.34 -6.82
C GLU A 125 -1.48 -13.72 -7.99
N ILE A 126 -1.82 -13.29 -9.19
CA ILE A 126 -1.16 -13.75 -10.43
C ILE A 126 -0.50 -12.61 -11.21
N GLY A 127 -0.57 -11.39 -10.69
CA GLY A 127 -0.11 -10.19 -11.37
C GLY A 127 -1.19 -9.58 -12.26
N VAL A 128 -0.87 -9.37 -13.53
CA VAL A 128 -1.74 -8.66 -14.47
C VAL A 128 -2.90 -9.53 -14.94
N LEU A 129 -4.11 -8.99 -14.86
CA LEU A 129 -5.31 -9.56 -15.46
C LEU A 129 -5.66 -8.82 -16.75
N VAL A 130 -6.33 -9.49 -17.69
CA VAL A 130 -6.90 -8.86 -18.89
C VAL A 130 -8.40 -9.05 -18.84
N LEU A 131 -9.13 -7.93 -18.83
CA LEU A 131 -10.58 -7.92 -18.77
C LEU A 131 -11.15 -7.45 -20.11
N ASN A 132 -11.77 -8.38 -20.82
CA ASN A 132 -12.57 -8.05 -21.99
C ASN A 132 -13.79 -7.21 -21.58
N ASP A 133 -14.27 -6.37 -22.50
CA ASP A 133 -15.57 -5.73 -22.31
C ASP A 133 -16.67 -6.75 -22.60
N GLY A 134 -17.54 -6.99 -21.62
CA GLY A 134 -18.57 -8.00 -21.77
C GLY A 134 -19.30 -8.34 -20.50
N ASP A 135 -20.15 -9.36 -20.60
CA ASP A 135 -20.94 -9.82 -19.48
C ASP A 135 -20.26 -10.89 -18.62
N ASP A 136 -19.12 -11.40 -19.07
CA ASP A 136 -18.43 -12.49 -18.40
C ASP A 136 -17.59 -11.99 -17.21
N TRP A 137 -17.64 -12.77 -16.14
CA TRP A 137 -16.73 -12.62 -15.02
C TRP A 137 -15.42 -13.33 -15.34
N THR A 138 -14.31 -12.63 -15.16
CA THR A 138 -12.96 -13.18 -15.23
C THR A 138 -12.57 -13.69 -13.85
N THR A 139 -12.45 -15.01 -13.71
CA THR A 139 -11.93 -15.66 -12.50
C THR A 139 -10.42 -15.52 -12.40
N ILE A 140 -9.90 -15.39 -11.19
CA ILE A 140 -8.47 -15.42 -10.92
C ILE A 140 -8.02 -16.89 -10.87
N PRO A 141 -7.15 -17.37 -11.78
CA PRO A 141 -6.73 -18.77 -11.82
C PRO A 141 -6.05 -19.21 -10.52
N GLY A 142 -6.65 -20.20 -9.85
CA GLY A 142 -6.15 -20.78 -8.60
C GLY A 142 -6.44 -19.94 -7.35
N ASP A 143 -7.37 -18.99 -7.43
CA ASP A 143 -7.84 -18.24 -6.28
C ASP A 143 -8.89 -19.05 -5.50
N GLU A 144 -8.50 -19.55 -4.33
CA GLU A 144 -9.37 -20.32 -3.43
C GLU A 144 -10.56 -19.51 -2.90
N ARG A 145 -10.48 -18.18 -2.97
CA ARG A 145 -11.55 -17.29 -2.53
C ARG A 145 -12.59 -17.02 -3.60
N ASN A 146 -12.47 -17.59 -4.79
CA ASN A 146 -13.38 -17.35 -5.92
C ASN A 146 -13.57 -15.85 -6.22
N ARG A 147 -12.52 -15.01 -6.09
CA ARG A 147 -12.65 -13.60 -6.46
C ARG A 147 -12.71 -13.48 -7.97
N GLN A 148 -13.50 -12.52 -8.41
CA GLN A 148 -13.78 -12.33 -9.82
C GLN A 148 -13.79 -10.85 -10.18
N TRP A 149 -13.37 -10.58 -11.41
CA TRP A 149 -13.37 -9.26 -11.99
C TRP A 149 -14.29 -9.21 -13.19
N LYS A 150 -15.00 -8.10 -13.35
CA LYS A 150 -15.81 -7.86 -14.55
C LYS A 150 -15.64 -6.43 -14.99
N TRP A 151 -15.68 -6.25 -16.30
CA TRP A 151 -15.79 -4.94 -16.90
C TRP A 151 -16.89 -4.92 -17.94
N ARG A 152 -17.75 -3.92 -17.82
CA ARG A 152 -18.81 -3.68 -18.79
C ARG A 152 -19.11 -2.21 -18.90
N ALA A 153 -19.10 -1.67 -20.11
CA ALA A 153 -19.63 -0.34 -20.43
C ALA A 153 -19.14 0.77 -19.48
N GLY A 154 -17.82 0.89 -19.29
CA GLY A 154 -17.24 1.92 -18.41
C GLY A 154 -17.20 1.56 -16.93
N MET A 155 -17.73 0.40 -16.53
CA MET A 155 -17.87 0.00 -15.13
C MET A 155 -16.93 -1.14 -14.76
N SER A 156 -16.06 -0.89 -13.78
CA SER A 156 -15.25 -1.91 -13.12
C SER A 156 -16.05 -2.54 -11.99
N LYS A 157 -16.01 -3.87 -11.89
CA LYS A 157 -16.65 -4.65 -10.82
C LYS A 157 -15.69 -5.68 -10.26
N PHE A 158 -15.73 -5.85 -8.94
CA PHE A 158 -14.95 -6.83 -8.21
C PHE A 158 -15.82 -7.57 -7.20
N ASP A 159 -15.88 -8.89 -7.34
CA ASP A 159 -16.46 -9.79 -6.37
C ASP A 159 -15.36 -10.37 -5.47
N GLY A 160 -15.52 -10.22 -4.16
CA GLY A 160 -14.60 -10.72 -3.15
C GLY A 160 -14.79 -12.20 -2.81
N GLY A 161 -15.82 -12.85 -3.35
CA GLY A 161 -16.07 -14.29 -3.26
C GLY A 161 -16.54 -14.81 -1.90
N GLN A 162 -17.16 -13.95 -1.08
CA GLN A 162 -17.72 -14.30 0.24
C GLN A 162 -19.21 -13.99 0.39
N GLY A 163 -19.97 -13.98 -0.71
CA GLY A 163 -21.41 -13.64 -0.70
C GLY A 163 -21.69 -12.16 -0.39
N HIS A 164 -20.68 -11.30 -0.50
CA HIS A 164 -20.85 -9.85 -0.44
C HIS A 164 -21.23 -9.30 -1.80
N ASP A 165 -21.98 -8.20 -1.81
CA ASP A 165 -22.28 -7.48 -3.03
C ASP A 165 -20.98 -7.06 -3.74
N PRO A 166 -20.87 -7.27 -5.07
CA PRO A 166 -19.71 -6.86 -5.82
C PRO A 166 -19.49 -5.35 -5.71
N LYS A 167 -18.25 -4.97 -5.41
CA LYS A 167 -17.84 -3.57 -5.44
C LYS A 167 -17.83 -3.10 -6.88
N LYS A 168 -18.29 -1.87 -7.13
CA LYS A 168 -18.40 -1.32 -8.47
C LYS A 168 -17.95 0.12 -8.54
N SER A 169 -17.37 0.51 -9.67
CA SER A 169 -16.93 1.88 -9.93
C SER A 169 -17.11 2.19 -11.42
N GLY A 170 -17.90 3.21 -11.74
CA GLY A 170 -18.08 3.73 -13.09
C GLY A 170 -17.34 5.06 -13.33
N ASN A 171 -16.81 5.67 -12.28
CA ASN A 171 -16.19 7.00 -12.35
C ASN A 171 -14.68 6.81 -12.45
N ALA A 172 -14.12 7.15 -13.61
CA ALA A 172 -12.68 7.20 -13.79
C ALA A 172 -12.10 8.36 -12.96
N LEU A 173 -11.04 8.07 -12.22
CA LEU A 173 -10.27 9.04 -11.45
C LEU A 173 -8.95 9.35 -12.15
N SER A 174 -8.48 10.58 -11.99
CA SER A 174 -7.08 10.92 -12.26
C SER A 174 -6.15 10.30 -11.20
N VAL A 175 -4.85 10.22 -11.50
CA VAL A 175 -3.83 9.79 -10.53
C VAL A 175 -3.88 10.66 -9.28
N GLN A 176 -3.97 11.98 -9.46
CA GLN A 176 -4.07 12.94 -8.37
C GLN A 176 -5.31 12.67 -7.51
N GLN A 177 -6.50 12.56 -8.10
CA GLN A 177 -7.73 12.28 -7.35
C GLN A 177 -7.60 10.97 -6.54
N SER A 178 -7.04 9.94 -7.17
CA SER A 178 -6.82 8.63 -6.53
C SER A 178 -5.85 8.70 -5.35
N MET A 179 -4.82 9.54 -5.45
CA MET A 179 -3.83 9.74 -4.39
C MET A 179 -4.36 10.65 -3.28
N SER A 180 -5.06 11.74 -3.61
CA SER A 180 -5.73 12.59 -2.62
C SER A 180 -6.72 11.78 -1.79
N GLN A 181 -7.53 10.92 -2.41
CA GLN A 181 -8.47 10.07 -1.67
C GLN A 181 -7.75 9.07 -0.75
N CYS A 182 -6.64 8.47 -1.20
CA CYS A 182 -5.80 7.60 -0.36
C CYS A 182 -5.24 8.36 0.87
N LEU A 183 -4.82 9.61 0.69
CA LEU A 183 -4.31 10.46 1.77
C LEU A 183 -5.41 10.89 2.74
N ILE A 184 -6.62 11.18 2.25
CA ILE A 184 -7.80 11.46 3.09
C ILE A 184 -8.11 10.25 3.96
N GLU A 185 -8.15 9.04 3.41
CA GLU A 185 -8.39 7.81 4.19
C GLU A 185 -7.33 7.59 5.29
N ILE A 186 -6.07 7.93 5.00
CA ILE A 186 -4.98 7.82 5.98
C ILE A 186 -5.11 8.90 7.05
N SER A 187 -5.51 10.12 6.71
CA SER A 187 -5.68 11.21 7.68
C SER A 187 -6.87 10.98 8.61
N GLU A 188 -7.92 10.32 8.12
CA GLU A 188 -9.09 9.91 8.91
C GLU A 188 -8.78 8.75 9.86
N LYS A 189 -7.93 7.81 9.43
CA LYS A 189 -7.51 6.66 10.23
C LYS A 189 -6.00 6.46 10.13
N PHE A 190 -5.29 7.12 11.04
CA PHE A 190 -3.84 7.05 11.09
C PHE A 190 -3.33 5.76 11.74
N GLU A 191 -3.12 4.74 10.91
CA GLU A 191 -2.48 3.48 11.28
C GLU A 191 -1.33 3.20 10.30
N PRO A 192 -0.11 3.67 10.59
CA PRO A 192 1.08 3.36 9.79
C PRO A 192 1.36 1.86 9.76
N LEU A 193 1.61 1.32 8.57
CA LEU A 193 1.87 -0.10 8.36
C LEU A 193 2.82 -0.33 7.18
N CYS A 194 3.47 -1.49 7.21
CA CYS A 194 4.28 -2.04 6.14
C CYS A 194 4.07 -3.56 6.09
N LEU A 195 3.44 -4.03 5.02
CA LEU A 195 3.26 -5.44 4.71
C LEU A 195 4.32 -5.86 3.68
N PHE A 196 5.14 -6.83 4.07
CA PHE A 196 6.14 -7.43 3.20
C PHE A 196 5.50 -8.45 2.25
N ARG A 197 6.03 -8.53 1.05
CA ARG A 197 5.46 -9.36 -0.02
C ARG A 197 6.50 -9.76 -1.04
N SER A 198 6.24 -10.84 -1.78
CA SER A 198 7.07 -11.24 -2.91
C SER A 198 6.24 -11.94 -3.96
N PHE A 199 6.68 -11.87 -5.21
CA PHE A 199 6.14 -12.67 -6.30
C PHE A 199 7.13 -13.77 -6.65
N VAL A 200 6.73 -15.02 -6.44
CA VAL A 200 7.58 -16.21 -6.58
C VAL A 200 6.78 -17.28 -7.33
N GLN A 201 7.39 -17.90 -8.34
CA GLN A 201 6.76 -18.98 -9.13
C GLN A 201 5.37 -18.61 -9.69
N GLY A 202 5.20 -17.38 -10.18
CA GLY A 202 3.94 -16.93 -10.76
C GLY A 202 2.83 -16.62 -9.75
N ARG A 203 3.16 -16.55 -8.45
CA ARG A 203 2.20 -16.28 -7.37
C ARG A 203 2.67 -15.17 -6.43
N ALA A 204 1.73 -14.30 -6.06
CA ALA A 204 1.92 -13.32 -5.01
C ALA A 204 1.87 -13.99 -3.64
N GLN A 205 2.85 -13.69 -2.80
CA GLN A 205 2.92 -14.12 -1.41
C GLN A 205 2.94 -12.88 -0.52
N PHE A 206 2.10 -12.89 0.50
CA PHE A 206 2.04 -11.87 1.54
C PHE A 206 2.63 -12.45 2.82
N HIS A 207 3.65 -11.77 3.35
CA HIS A 207 4.40 -12.26 4.51
C HIS A 207 3.96 -11.52 5.77
N GLY A 208 4.91 -11.17 6.64
CA GLY A 208 4.67 -10.42 7.85
C GLY A 208 4.33 -8.94 7.61
N MET A 209 3.64 -8.36 8.57
CA MET A 209 3.28 -6.94 8.59
C MET A 209 3.71 -6.26 9.89
N ILE A 210 4.38 -5.12 9.76
CA ILE A 210 4.64 -4.18 10.86
C ILE A 210 3.50 -3.17 10.87
N LYS A 211 2.80 -3.02 11.99
CA LYS A 211 1.66 -2.10 12.12
C LYS A 211 1.72 -1.30 13.43
N TRP A 212 1.73 0.02 13.31
CA TRP A 212 1.53 0.92 14.44
C TRP A 212 0.04 1.07 14.74
N VAL A 213 -0.30 1.05 16.03
CA VAL A 213 -1.67 1.28 16.53
C VAL A 213 -1.61 2.37 17.60
N PRO A 214 -1.54 3.66 17.19
CA PRO A 214 -1.35 4.78 18.13
C PRO A 214 -2.42 4.87 19.22
N SER A 215 -3.66 4.50 18.89
CA SER A 215 -4.78 4.45 19.85
C SER A 215 -4.56 3.50 21.03
N LYS A 216 -3.67 2.53 20.88
CA LYS A 216 -3.27 1.56 21.90
C LYS A 216 -1.82 1.75 22.35
N LYS A 217 -1.12 2.78 21.85
CA LYS A 217 0.30 3.04 22.14
C LYS A 217 1.20 1.83 21.89
N GLN A 218 0.94 1.11 20.80
CA GLN A 218 1.61 -0.15 20.52
C GLN A 218 2.09 -0.24 19.08
N LEU A 219 3.12 -1.05 18.90
CA LEU A 219 3.54 -1.61 17.62
C LEU A 219 3.19 -3.10 17.61
N VAL A 220 2.58 -3.58 16.52
CA VAL A 220 2.23 -4.99 16.35
C VAL A 220 2.98 -5.55 15.16
N LEU A 221 3.69 -6.65 15.37
CA LEU A 221 4.37 -7.42 14.33
C LEU A 221 3.55 -8.68 14.06
N ILE A 222 2.86 -8.68 12.93
CA ILE A 222 1.93 -9.73 12.52
C ILE A 222 2.69 -10.72 11.66
N LYS A 223 2.95 -11.93 12.17
CA LYS A 223 3.79 -12.93 11.49
C LYS A 223 3.14 -13.47 10.22
N GLN A 224 1.82 -13.66 10.27
CA GLN A 224 1.00 -14.13 9.16
C GLN A 224 -0.33 -13.37 9.14
N LEU A 225 -0.74 -12.89 7.98
CA LEU A 225 -2.04 -12.20 7.83
C LEU A 225 -3.19 -13.13 8.21
N GLY A 226 -4.08 -12.65 9.09
CA GLY A 226 -5.18 -13.46 9.65
C GLY A 226 -4.78 -14.38 10.80
N GLY A 227 -3.49 -14.50 11.10
CA GLY A 227 -2.97 -15.26 12.23
C GLY A 227 -3.24 -14.58 13.58
N LYS A 228 -3.29 -15.39 14.64
CA LYS A 228 -3.42 -14.92 16.04
C LYS A 228 -2.07 -14.71 16.73
N ASP A 229 -1.02 -15.36 16.26
CA ASP A 229 0.34 -15.27 16.82
C ASP A 229 1.03 -13.99 16.31
N ASN A 230 0.95 -12.94 17.13
CA ASN A 230 1.50 -11.63 16.85
C ASN A 230 2.42 -11.20 18.00
N ILE A 231 3.50 -10.50 17.66
CA ILE A 231 4.33 -9.84 18.66
C ILE A 231 3.75 -8.45 18.91
N THR A 232 3.36 -8.16 20.14
CA THR A 232 2.95 -6.81 20.54
C THR A 232 4.08 -6.17 21.32
N ILE A 233 4.44 -4.95 20.94
CA ILE A 233 5.38 -4.08 21.65
C ILE A 233 4.57 -2.92 22.20
N GLN A 234 4.45 -2.85 23.52
CA GLN A 234 3.69 -1.84 24.24
C GLN A 234 4.61 -0.70 24.68
N PHE A 235 4.17 0.56 24.52
CA PHE A 235 4.92 1.73 24.97
C PHE A 235 4.23 2.37 26.17
N ASP A 236 4.94 2.46 27.29
CA ASP A 236 4.51 3.18 28.49
C ASP A 236 5.69 3.49 29.44
N LYS A 237 5.39 3.89 30.68
CA LYS A 237 6.41 4.27 31.67
C LYS A 237 7.09 3.08 32.35
N THR A 238 6.66 1.84 32.11
CA THR A 238 7.28 0.65 32.74
C THR A 238 8.43 0.08 31.92
N GLY A 239 8.56 0.47 30.63
CA GLY A 239 9.72 0.14 29.82
C GLY A 239 11.00 0.84 30.26
N SER A 240 12.13 0.39 29.73
CA SER A 240 13.46 0.96 29.96
C SER A 240 14.29 0.96 28.67
N ALA A 241 15.49 1.55 28.73
CA ALA A 241 16.45 1.47 27.62
C ALA A 241 16.87 0.01 27.30
N ALA A 242 16.91 -0.87 28.32
CA ALA A 242 17.22 -2.28 28.12
C ALA A 242 16.10 -3.00 27.34
N THR A 243 14.85 -2.80 27.75
CA THR A 243 13.70 -3.39 27.03
C THR A 243 13.54 -2.76 25.64
N GLU A 244 13.95 -1.51 25.44
CA GLU A 244 14.03 -0.91 24.10
C GLU A 244 14.99 -1.68 23.18
N ALA A 245 16.20 -1.97 23.65
CA ALA A 245 17.18 -2.73 22.86
C ALA A 245 16.62 -4.11 22.47
N GLU A 246 15.95 -4.80 23.40
CA GLU A 246 15.29 -6.09 23.13
C GLU A 246 14.15 -5.95 22.10
N CYS A 247 13.31 -4.93 22.23
CA CYS A 247 12.21 -4.67 21.29
C CYS A 247 12.72 -4.33 19.89
N ARG A 248 13.82 -3.57 19.78
CA ARG A 248 14.50 -3.30 18.51
C ARG A 248 15.05 -4.58 17.88
N GLY A 249 15.67 -5.43 18.69
CA GLY A 249 16.10 -6.76 18.27
C GLY A 249 14.93 -7.61 17.76
N ALA A 250 13.77 -7.54 18.41
CA ALA A 250 12.56 -8.24 17.97
C ALA A 250 12.05 -7.76 16.61
N VAL A 251 12.09 -6.45 16.33
CA VAL A 251 11.72 -5.89 15.02
C VAL A 251 12.70 -6.35 13.92
N ALA A 252 14.00 -6.28 14.19
CA ALA A 252 15.02 -6.74 13.25
C ALA A 252 14.84 -8.24 12.93
N ASN A 253 14.73 -9.09 13.96
CA ASN A 253 14.51 -10.52 13.81
C ASN A 253 13.21 -10.83 13.05
N PHE A 254 12.14 -10.05 13.32
CA PHE A 254 10.88 -10.19 12.61
C PHE A 254 11.02 -9.94 11.11
N ILE A 255 11.77 -8.91 10.70
CA ILE A 255 11.98 -8.63 9.27
C ILE A 255 12.76 -9.77 8.61
N THR A 256 13.77 -10.31 9.27
CA THR A 256 14.56 -11.43 8.73
C THR A 256 13.74 -12.72 8.65
N GLN A 257 12.94 -13.04 9.66
CA GLN A 257 12.20 -14.31 9.74
C GLN A 257 10.86 -14.28 8.99
N HIS A 258 10.19 -13.14 8.99
CA HIS A 258 8.82 -12.99 8.50
C HIS A 258 8.68 -11.93 7.40
N GLY A 259 9.74 -11.23 7.00
CA GLY A 259 9.68 -10.32 5.84
C GLY A 259 9.69 -11.04 4.49
N GLY A 260 9.93 -12.36 4.48
CA GLY A 260 10.11 -13.14 3.27
C GLY A 260 11.40 -12.79 2.50
N PRO A 261 11.61 -13.36 1.31
CA PRO A 261 12.88 -13.25 0.57
C PRO A 261 13.23 -11.83 0.10
N LYS A 262 12.26 -10.90 0.14
CA LYS A 262 12.44 -9.50 -0.24
C LYS A 262 12.31 -8.53 0.95
N GLY A 263 12.10 -9.02 2.17
CA GLY A 263 11.75 -8.21 3.34
C GLY A 263 12.74 -7.09 3.64
N GLU A 264 14.03 -7.40 3.73
CA GLU A 264 15.06 -6.39 4.00
C GLU A 264 15.19 -5.36 2.87
N LYS A 265 15.14 -5.81 1.61
CA LYS A 265 15.16 -4.91 0.44
C LYS A 265 13.97 -3.96 0.48
N GLN A 266 12.78 -4.49 0.77
CA GLN A 266 11.54 -3.73 0.87
C GLN A 266 11.55 -2.73 2.03
N TRP A 267 12.11 -3.11 3.17
CA TRP A 267 12.24 -2.23 4.34
C TRP A 267 13.11 -1.00 4.04
N LYS A 268 14.13 -1.20 3.21
CA LYS A 268 15.09 -0.20 2.74
C LYS A 268 14.69 0.45 1.41
N PHE A 269 13.52 0.12 0.84
CA PHE A 269 13.13 0.60 -0.47
C PHE A 269 12.75 2.08 -0.44
N GLY A 270 13.23 2.85 -1.42
CA GLY A 270 12.93 4.26 -1.60
C GLY A 270 14.14 5.18 -1.34
N GLN A 271 13.87 6.48 -1.36
CA GLN A 271 14.88 7.51 -1.11
C GLN A 271 15.28 7.53 0.36
N GLN A 272 16.58 7.68 0.64
CA GLN A 272 17.09 7.88 1.99
C GLN A 272 16.29 8.95 2.75
N GLU A 273 16.08 8.73 4.05
CA GLU A 273 15.26 9.54 4.98
C GLU A 273 13.74 9.41 4.79
N HIS A 274 13.30 8.74 3.72
CA HIS A 274 11.91 8.55 3.33
C HIS A 274 11.55 7.07 3.13
N ARG A 275 12.42 6.14 3.54
CA ARG A 275 12.16 4.69 3.49
C ARG A 275 11.23 4.30 4.63
N ALA A 276 10.60 3.13 4.51
CA ALA A 276 9.76 2.58 5.57
C ALA A 276 10.54 2.48 6.90
N MET A 277 11.81 2.07 6.86
CA MET A 277 12.68 2.05 8.03
C MET A 277 12.94 3.41 8.66
N ASP A 278 13.16 4.45 7.85
CA ASP A 278 13.50 5.79 8.37
C ASP A 278 12.29 6.41 9.06
N ILE A 279 11.11 6.23 8.46
CA ILE A 279 9.84 6.73 9.02
C ILE A 279 9.43 5.94 10.25
N HIS A 280 9.68 4.63 10.26
CA HIS A 280 9.51 3.81 11.45
C HIS A 280 10.35 4.33 12.62
N GLU A 281 11.62 4.68 12.40
CA GLU A 281 12.48 5.25 13.45
C GLU A 281 12.00 6.62 13.95
N LYS A 282 11.47 7.47 13.06
CA LYS A 282 10.82 8.73 13.45
C LYS A 282 9.63 8.48 14.37
N ILE A 283 8.77 7.51 14.03
CA ILE A 283 7.61 7.14 14.86
C ILE A 283 8.07 6.54 16.20
N TRP A 284 9.05 5.64 16.19
CA TRP A 284 9.60 5.00 17.39
C TRP A 284 10.15 6.02 18.38
N SER A 285 10.98 6.95 17.89
CA SER A 285 11.56 8.01 18.72
C SER A 285 10.49 8.91 19.30
N ALA A 286 9.49 9.28 18.50
CA ALA A 286 8.36 10.08 18.96
C ALA A 286 7.46 9.31 19.95
N ALA A 287 7.30 8.00 19.78
CA ALA A 287 6.54 7.14 20.68
C ALA A 287 7.19 7.09 22.07
N ILE A 288 8.51 6.97 22.15
CA ILE A 288 9.24 7.02 23.43
C ILE A 288 8.98 8.35 24.14
N GLN A 289 9.11 9.47 23.43
CA GLN A 289 8.86 10.80 24.01
C GLN A 289 7.39 11.00 24.40
N ALA A 290 6.45 10.44 23.64
CA ALA A 290 5.03 10.66 23.84
C ALA A 290 4.42 9.74 24.91
N TRP A 291 4.89 8.50 25.00
CA TRP A 291 4.24 7.43 25.76
C TRP A 291 5.15 6.78 26.80
N GLY A 292 6.47 6.76 26.57
CA GLY A 292 7.46 6.06 27.38
C GLY A 292 8.14 4.91 26.62
N TYR A 293 9.05 4.20 27.27
CA TYR A 293 9.86 3.15 26.64
C TYR A 293 9.03 1.90 26.29
N PRO A 294 9.43 1.17 25.24
CA PRO A 294 8.75 -0.05 24.85
C PRO A 294 9.12 -1.25 25.72
N HIS A 295 8.19 -2.19 25.86
CA HIS A 295 8.37 -3.53 26.41
C HIS A 295 7.47 -4.53 25.66
N ARG A 296 7.67 -5.84 25.89
CA ARG A 296 6.92 -6.93 25.25
C ARG A 296 6.17 -7.77 26.26
#